data_AF-A0A3C0TV45-F1
#
_entry.id   AF-A0A3C0TV45-F1
#
_cell.length_a   1.000
_cell.length_b   1.000
_cell.length_c   1.000
_cell.angle_alpha   90.00
_cell.angle_beta   90.00
_cell.angle_gamma   90.00
#
_symmetry.space_group_name_H-M   'P 1'
#
loop_
_entity.id
_entity.type
_entity.pdbx_description
1 polymer ?
#
loop_
_entity_poly.entity_id
_entity_poly.type
_entity_poly.pdbx_seq_one_letter_code
_entity_poly.pdbx_strand_id
1 'polypeptide(L)'
;DLPYEGYDGFDINATLSRLLPRGAFLLASVNFERQYYDGNDPFISVRKRQDRDWNLDLTYGVPVGTVIGVFGGNPAGPEPLREIVLNLTAGFEDSHSNLPNYQYDNYRLQFLFSRNWNF
;
A
#
# COMPACT_ATOMS: atom_id res chain seq x y z
N ASP A 1 3.53 36.06 -20.71
CA ASP A 1 3.49 35.52 -19.34
C ASP A 1 2.33 34.56 -19.21
N LEU A 2 2.61 33.26 -19.11
CA LEU A 2 1.58 32.30 -18.74
C LEU A 2 1.44 32.38 -17.21
N PRO A 3 0.24 32.60 -16.67
CA PRO A 3 0.05 32.60 -15.23
C PRO A 3 0.50 31.24 -14.65
N TYR A 4 1.19 31.28 -13.51
CA TYR A 4 1.54 30.09 -12.76
C TYR A 4 0.25 29.36 -12.37
N GLU A 5 0.01 28.19 -12.95
CA GLU A 5 -1.13 27.35 -12.61
C GLU A 5 -0.74 26.46 -11.43
N GLY A 6 -1.19 26.86 -10.24
CA GLY A 6 -1.04 26.10 -9.00
C GLY A 6 -2.20 25.13 -8.78
N TYR A 7 -2.11 24.40 -7.68
CA TYR A 7 -3.22 23.68 -7.10
C TYR A 7 -3.19 23.84 -5.59
N ASP A 8 -4.36 23.83 -4.98
CA ASP A 8 -4.52 23.63 -3.55
C ASP A 8 -4.90 22.18 -3.31
N GLY A 9 -4.40 21.58 -2.23
CA GLY A 9 -4.71 20.20 -1.91
C GLY A 9 -4.60 19.89 -0.44
N PHE A 10 -5.10 18.71 -0.09
CA PHE A 10 -4.86 18.13 1.23
C PHE A 10 -4.52 16.65 1.09
N ASP A 11 -3.62 16.20 1.97
CA ASP A 11 -3.19 14.82 2.11
C ASP A 11 -3.52 14.37 3.54
N ILE A 12 -4.18 13.22 3.63
CA ILE A 12 -4.36 12.49 4.89
C ILE A 12 -3.67 11.15 4.76
N ASN A 13 -2.66 10.94 5.61
CA ASN A 13 -1.97 9.68 5.75
C ASN A 13 -2.20 9.06 7.14
N ALA A 14 -2.51 7.77 7.17
CA ALA A 14 -2.53 6.98 8.40
C ALA A 14 -1.80 5.65 8.22
N THR A 15 -0.94 5.33 9.18
CA THR A 15 -0.17 4.09 9.21
C THR A 15 -0.39 3.34 10.52
N LEU A 16 -0.43 2.01 10.43
CA LEU A 16 -0.53 1.10 11.55
C LEU A 16 0.60 0.08 11.45
N SER A 17 1.37 -0.06 12.52
CA SER A 17 2.36 -1.12 12.68
C SER A 17 2.09 -1.87 13.97
N ARG A 18 1.84 -3.17 13.87
CA ARG A 18 1.51 -4.01 15.02
C ARG A 18 2.30 -5.30 15.02
N LEU A 19 3.04 -5.53 16.10
CA LEU A 19 3.60 -6.84 16.40
C LEU A 19 2.50 -7.76 16.92
N LEU A 20 2.49 -8.98 16.41
CA LEU A 20 1.57 -10.03 16.78
C LEU A 20 2.36 -11.15 17.48
N PRO A 21 1.68 -12.05 18.21
CA PRO A 21 2.34 -13.20 18.81
C PRO A 21 3.10 -14.05 17.78
N ARG A 22 4.10 -14.81 18.26
CA ARG A 22 4.88 -15.77 17.45
C ARG A 22 5.65 -15.12 16.29
N GLY A 23 6.12 -13.90 16.49
CA GLY A 23 6.95 -13.17 15.52
C GLY A 23 6.21 -12.70 14.27
N ALA A 24 4.88 -12.81 14.26
CA ALA A 24 4.06 -12.26 13.19
C ALA A 24 3.92 -10.74 13.34
N PHE A 25 3.57 -10.07 12.25
CA PHE A 25 3.31 -8.63 12.25
C PHE A 25 2.26 -8.24 11.23
N LEU A 26 1.63 -7.10 11.47
CA LEU A 26 0.69 -6.46 10.57
C LEU A 26 1.13 -5.02 10.32
N LEU A 27 1.28 -4.66 9.05
CA LEU A 27 1.47 -3.29 8.60
C LEU A 27 0.25 -2.90 7.77
N ALA A 28 -0.29 -1.70 8.00
CA ALA A 28 -1.31 -1.12 7.16
C ALA A 28 -1.00 0.35 6.90
N SER A 29 -1.30 0.83 5.70
CA SER A 29 -1.26 2.24 5.38
C SER A 29 -2.46 2.61 4.53
N VAL A 30 -3.03 3.78 4.82
CA VAL A 30 -4.02 4.44 3.98
C VAL A 30 -3.56 5.86 3.71
N ASN A 31 -3.68 6.28 2.47
CA ASN A 31 -3.45 7.64 2.04
C ASN A 31 -4.66 8.10 1.22
N PHE A 32 -5.05 9.34 1.47
CA PHE A 32 -6.10 10.00 0.74
C PHE A 32 -5.61 11.39 0.36
N GLU A 33 -5.62 11.68 -0.93
CA GLU A 33 -5.21 12.97 -1.48
C GLU A 33 -6.35 13.56 -2.30
N ARG A 34 -6.48 14.89 -2.22
CA ARG A 34 -7.38 15.63 -3.09
C ARG A 34 -6.73 16.92 -3.55
N GLN A 35 -6.72 17.13 -4.85
CA GLN A 35 -6.09 18.28 -5.50
C GLN A 35 -7.15 19.10 -6.26
N TYR A 36 -7.07 20.42 -6.13
CA TYR A 36 -7.93 21.39 -6.77
C TYR A 36 -7.06 22.33 -7.60
N TYR A 37 -7.06 22.15 -8.91
CA TYR A 37 -6.22 22.92 -9.80
C TYR A 37 -6.83 24.31 -10.07
N ASP A 38 -5.99 25.34 -10.08
CA ASP A 38 -6.42 26.73 -10.25
C ASP A 38 -6.75 27.07 -11.71
N GLY A 39 -6.08 26.38 -12.64
CA GLY A 39 -6.21 26.53 -14.09
C GLY A 39 -7.22 25.59 -14.73
N ASN A 40 -7.67 25.97 -15.92
CA ASN A 40 -8.36 25.06 -16.82
C ASN A 40 -7.32 24.22 -17.55
N ASP A 41 -7.68 23.03 -18.03
CA ASP A 41 -6.81 22.29 -18.95
C ASP A 41 -7.09 22.74 -20.40
N PRO A 42 -6.30 23.68 -20.99
CA PRO A 42 -6.63 24.23 -22.31
C PRO A 42 -6.55 23.18 -23.43
N PHE A 43 -5.94 22.02 -23.18
CA PHE A 43 -5.78 20.95 -24.17
C PHE A 43 -6.88 19.89 -24.09
N ILE A 44 -7.45 19.67 -22.89
CA ILE A 44 -8.45 18.61 -22.66
C ILE A 44 -9.82 19.17 -22.29
N SER A 45 -9.90 20.24 -21.48
CA SER A 45 -11.18 20.83 -21.05
C SER A 45 -11.08 22.24 -20.47
N VAL A 46 -12.05 23.10 -20.81
CA VAL A 46 -12.24 24.42 -20.17
C VAL A 46 -12.68 24.37 -18.71
N ARG A 47 -12.69 23.20 -18.07
CA ARG A 47 -13.05 23.01 -16.66
C ARG A 47 -11.79 22.95 -15.80
N LYS A 48 -11.87 23.48 -14.58
CA LYS A 48 -10.83 23.30 -13.56
C LYS A 48 -10.74 21.84 -13.14
N ARG A 49 -9.53 21.28 -13.17
CA ARG A 49 -9.26 19.88 -12.82
C ARG A 49 -9.42 19.66 -11.31
N GLN A 50 -10.03 18.55 -10.94
CA GLN A 50 -10.13 18.08 -9.56
C GLN A 50 -9.80 16.60 -9.54
N ASP A 51 -8.80 16.25 -8.75
CA ASP A 51 -8.33 14.89 -8.61
C ASP A 51 -8.52 14.40 -7.19
N ARG A 52 -8.74 13.11 -7.08
CA ARG A 52 -8.94 12.41 -5.83
C ARG A 52 -8.26 11.05 -5.92
N ASP A 53 -7.28 10.85 -5.06
CA ASP A 53 -6.47 9.65 -5.04
C ASP A 53 -6.59 8.96 -3.68
N TRP A 54 -6.77 7.65 -3.70
CA TRP A 54 -6.79 6.79 -2.53
C TRP A 54 -5.79 5.67 -2.73
N ASN A 55 -4.94 5.43 -1.73
CA ASN A 55 -4.08 4.25 -1.69
C ASN A 55 -4.26 3.50 -0.36
N LEU A 56 -4.37 2.18 -0.44
CA LEU A 56 -4.46 1.27 0.69
C LEU A 56 -3.43 0.16 0.50
N ASP A 57 -2.59 -0.07 1.50
CA ASP A 57 -1.70 -1.23 1.56
C ASP A 57 -1.86 -1.97 2.88
N LEU A 58 -1.91 -3.30 2.81
CA LEU A 58 -1.98 -4.19 3.95
C LEU A 58 -0.96 -5.31 3.79
N THR A 59 -0.02 -5.39 4.72
CA THR A 59 0.99 -6.45 4.76
C THR A 59 0.87 -7.26 6.04
N TYR A 60 0.72 -8.57 5.89
CA TYR A 60 0.82 -9.53 6.99
C TYR A 60 2.09 -10.36 6.84
N GLY A 61 2.96 -10.28 7.84
CA GLY A 61 4.20 -11.07 7.91
C GLY A 61 4.10 -12.16 8.96
N VAL A 62 4.53 -13.38 8.63
CA VAL A 62 4.53 -14.50 9.56
C VAL A 62 5.73 -15.42 9.33
N PRO A 63 6.42 -15.90 10.39
CA PRO A 63 7.44 -16.93 10.23
C PRO A 63 6.84 -18.21 9.64
N VAL A 64 7.49 -18.79 8.62
CA VAL A 64 7.05 -20.03 7.97
C VAL A 64 6.97 -21.18 8.97
N GLY A 65 7.90 -21.23 9.94
CA GLY A 65 7.86 -22.17 11.06
C GLY A 65 6.56 -22.09 11.87
N THR A 66 6.01 -20.89 12.08
CA THR A 66 4.73 -20.69 12.80
C THR A 66 3.55 -21.26 12.01
N VAL A 67 3.53 -21.08 10.68
CA VAL A 67 2.46 -21.61 9.82
C VAL A 67 2.46 -23.14 9.83
N ILE A 68 3.62 -23.76 9.66
CA ILE A 68 3.76 -25.23 9.64
C ILE A 68 3.52 -25.82 11.03
N GLY A 69 3.94 -25.13 12.09
CA GLY A 69 3.76 -25.56 13.46
C GLY A 69 2.31 -25.69 13.91
N VAL A 70 1.39 -24.94 13.28
CA VAL A 70 -0.07 -25.10 13.49
C VAL A 70 -0.55 -26.48 13.03
N PHE A 71 0.09 -27.08 12.02
CA PHE A 71 -0.32 -28.37 11.46
C PHE A 71 0.49 -29.57 11.99
N GLY A 72 1.66 -29.35 12.60
CA GLY A 72 2.66 -30.40 12.87
C GLY A 72 3.10 -30.61 14.33
N GLY A 73 2.44 -29.99 15.32
CA GLY A 73 2.70 -30.23 16.75
C GLY A 73 3.95 -29.57 17.34
N ASN A 74 4.88 -29.07 16.51
CA ASN A 74 5.99 -28.21 16.94
C ASN A 74 5.71 -26.74 16.55
N PRO A 75 5.37 -25.85 17.50
CA PRO A 75 4.99 -24.46 17.21
C PRO A 75 6.06 -23.63 16.50
N ALA A 76 7.32 -24.05 16.58
CA ALA A 76 8.43 -23.38 15.92
C ALA A 76 8.74 -23.95 14.53
N GLY A 77 8.16 -25.08 14.11
CA GLY A 77 8.50 -25.74 12.84
C GLY A 77 9.94 -26.30 12.79
N PRO A 78 10.34 -26.95 11.70
CA PRO A 78 11.68 -27.53 11.53
C PRO A 78 12.75 -26.44 11.33
N GLU A 79 13.99 -26.73 11.73
CA GLU A 79 15.07 -25.72 11.86
C GLU A 79 15.48 -24.92 10.61
N PRO A 80 15.29 -25.33 9.34
CA PRO A 80 15.59 -24.41 8.24
C PRO A 80 14.49 -23.37 7.98
N LEU A 81 13.26 -23.60 8.45
CA LEU A 81 12.09 -22.76 8.11
C LEU A 81 11.77 -21.70 9.18
N ARG A 82 12.43 -21.77 10.33
CA ARG A 82 12.27 -20.82 11.44
C ARG A 82 12.71 -19.40 11.11
N GLU A 83 13.74 -19.29 10.27
CA GLU A 83 14.36 -18.02 9.88
C GLU A 83 13.71 -17.39 8.64
N ILE A 84 12.75 -18.10 8.03
CA ILE A 84 12.05 -17.62 6.84
C ILE A 84 10.75 -16.95 7.29
N VAL A 85 10.55 -15.71 6.87
CA VAL A 85 9.31 -14.96 7.04
C VAL A 85 8.60 -14.86 5.70
N LEU A 86 7.35 -15.28 5.67
CA LEU A 86 6.43 -15.05 4.56
C LEU A 86 5.70 -13.73 4.80
N ASN A 87 5.78 -12.84 3.82
CA ASN A 87 4.99 -11.61 3.76
C ASN A 87 3.94 -11.73 2.66
N LEU A 88 2.70 -11.44 3.01
CA LEU A 88 1.58 -11.29 2.09
C LEU A 88 1.16 -9.83 2.10
N THR A 89 1.25 -9.17 0.94
CA THR A 89 0.81 -7.79 0.77
C THR A 89 -0.34 -7.71 -0.22
N ALA A 90 -1.42 -7.03 0.17
CA ALA A 90 -2.50 -6.62 -0.70
C ALA A 90 -2.52 -5.09 -0.78
N GLY A 91 -2.55 -4.55 -1.99
CA GLY A 91 -2.59 -3.12 -2.28
C GLY A 91 -3.77 -2.77 -3.19
N PHE A 92 -4.34 -1.60 -2.97
CA PHE A 92 -5.41 -1.04 -3.79
C PHE A 92 -5.18 0.46 -3.97
N GLU A 93 -5.28 0.93 -5.20
CA GLU A 93 -5.15 2.34 -5.58
C GLU A 93 -6.34 2.73 -6.47
N ASP A 94 -7.01 3.83 -6.12
CA ASP A 94 -8.11 4.46 -6.86
C ASP A 94 -7.70 5.90 -7.14
N SER A 95 -7.62 6.26 -8.42
CA SER A 95 -7.41 7.63 -8.85
C SER A 95 -8.59 8.07 -9.68
N HIS A 96 -9.24 9.16 -9.28
CA HIS A 96 -10.41 9.70 -9.95
C HIS A 96 -10.23 11.19 -10.25
N SER A 97 -10.33 11.55 -11.53
CA SER A 97 -10.35 12.94 -11.99
C SER A 97 -11.70 13.31 -12.61
N ASN A 98 -12.07 14.57 -12.49
CA ASN A 98 -13.20 15.13 -13.22
C ASN A 98 -12.92 15.35 -14.73
N LEU A 99 -11.67 15.18 -15.17
CA LEU A 99 -11.27 15.18 -16.57
C LEU A 99 -11.17 13.74 -17.10
N PRO A 100 -11.65 13.48 -18.33
CA PRO A 100 -11.50 12.18 -18.94
C PRO A 100 -10.02 11.82 -19.10
N ASN A 101 -9.70 10.52 -19.02
CA ASN A 101 -8.36 9.93 -19.22
C ASN A 101 -7.39 9.97 -18.02
N TYR A 102 -7.82 10.50 -16.86
CA TYR A 102 -7.05 10.48 -15.60
C TYR A 102 -7.78 9.69 -14.51
N GLN A 103 -8.34 8.54 -14.87
CA GLN A 103 -8.99 7.63 -13.92
C GLN A 103 -8.42 6.24 -14.07
N TYR A 104 -7.98 5.65 -12.96
CA TYR A 104 -7.49 4.28 -12.94
C TYR A 104 -7.71 3.62 -11.57
N ASP A 105 -7.93 2.30 -11.63
CA ASP A 105 -8.01 1.45 -10.45
C ASP A 105 -6.91 0.40 -10.58
N ASN A 106 -6.11 0.21 -9.54
CA ASN A 106 -5.02 -0.76 -9.53
C ASN A 106 -5.10 -1.66 -8.29
N TYR A 107 -4.99 -2.96 -8.53
CA TYR A 107 -4.98 -3.98 -7.47
C TYR A 107 -3.64 -4.71 -7.52
N ARG A 108 -2.98 -4.80 -6.37
CA ARG A 108 -1.68 -5.46 -6.23
C ARG A 108 -1.77 -6.57 -5.20
N LEU A 109 -1.25 -7.73 -5.55
CA LEU A 109 -1.04 -8.84 -4.62
C LEU A 109 0.43 -9.29 -4.71
N GLN A 110 1.12 -9.35 -3.57
CA GLN A 110 2.53 -9.70 -3.52
C GLN A 110 2.80 -10.72 -2.41
N PHE A 111 3.66 -11.69 -2.74
CA PHE A 111 4.19 -12.67 -1.81
C PHE A 111 5.70 -12.52 -1.76
N LEU A 112 6.27 -12.49 -0.56
CA LEU A 112 7.72 -12.39 -0.37
C LEU A 112 8.18 -13.35 0.72
N PHE A 113 9.14 -14.21 0.39
CA PHE A 113 9.89 -14.98 1.38
C PHE A 113 11.18 -14.24 1.68
N SER A 114 11.39 -13.91 2.95
CA SER A 114 12.57 -13.21 3.43
C SER A 114 13.29 -14.07 4.46
N ARG A 115 14.62 -14.11 4.41
CA ARG A 115 15.47 -14.81 5.37
C ARG A 115 16.59 -13.88 5.79
N ASN A 116 16.81 -13.77 7.10
CA ASN A 116 17.95 -13.03 7.62
C ASN A 116 19.17 -13.95 7.72
N TRP A 117 20.34 -13.47 7.27
CA TRP A 117 21.60 -14.19 7.33
C TRP A 117 22.55 -13.43 8.25
N ASN A 118 23.00 -14.08 9.33
CA ASN A 118 24.05 -13.54 10.18
C ASN A 118 25.37 -14.22 9.77
N PHE A 119 26.38 -13.42 9.41
CA PHE A 119 27.72 -13.88 9.02
C PHE A 119 28.75 -13.49 10.07
#